data_AF-T1GVU6-F1
#
_entry.id   AF-T1GVU6-F1
#
_cell.length_a   1.000
_cell.length_b   1.000
_cell.length_c   1.000
_cell.angle_alpha   90.00
_cell.angle_beta   90.00
_cell.angle_gamma   90.00
#
_symmetry.space_group_name_H-M   'P 1'
#
loop_
_entity.id
_entity.type
_entity.pdbx_description
1 polymer ?
#
loop_
_entity_poly.entity_id
_entity_poly.type
_entity_poly.pdbx_seq_one_letter_code
_entity_poly.pdbx_strand_id
1 'polypeptide(L)'
;MDDITAAKKIYNASEEGERRRGPQRARWEMDYGTIMCWAENHVGQQKDPCVFHLIAAGKPEIPTNCTVVNQTSESLEVYCIE
;
A
#
# COMPACT_ATOMS: atom_id res chain seq x y z
N MET A 1 8.13 4.65 15.66
CA MET A 1 8.88 3.55 15.00
C MET A 1 8.36 3.48 13.58
N ASP A 2 8.51 4.61 12.91
CA ASP A 2 7.57 5.11 11.92
C ASP A 2 8.28 5.12 10.57
N ASP A 3 7.56 4.73 9.52
CA ASP A 3 7.54 5.53 8.30
C ASP A 3 8.93 5.97 7.76
N ILE A 4 9.84 5.04 7.47
CA ILE A 4 10.96 5.33 6.54
C ILE A 4 10.38 5.38 5.11
N THR A 5 9.44 6.31 4.90
CA THR A 5 9.39 7.29 3.83
C THR A 5 9.88 6.73 2.50
N ALA A 6 8.94 6.25 1.67
CA ALA A 6 9.12 6.06 0.24
C ALA A 6 10.34 5.22 -0.17
N ALA A 7 10.13 4.05 -0.78
CA ALA A 7 10.96 3.70 -1.92
C ALA A 7 10.85 4.89 -2.89
N LYS A 8 11.79 5.86 -2.81
CA LYS A 8 11.68 7.23 -3.31
C LYS A 8 10.81 7.28 -4.57
N LYS A 9 9.55 7.71 -4.44
CA LYS A 9 8.81 8.39 -5.51
C LYS A 9 9.15 7.81 -6.90
N ILE A 10 8.95 6.49 -7.10
CA ILE A 10 9.37 5.65 -8.26
C ILE A 10 9.68 6.53 -9.48
N TYR A 11 10.93 6.96 -9.61
CA TYR A 11 11.50 7.87 -10.63
C TYR A 11 10.49 8.75 -11.41
N ASN A 12 10.10 9.91 -10.87
CA ASN A 12 9.34 10.99 -11.57
C ASN A 12 7.99 10.58 -12.22
N ALA A 13 6.92 10.52 -11.45
CA ALA A 13 5.56 10.54 -12.02
C ALA A 13 5.16 11.98 -12.40
N SER A 14 4.90 12.21 -13.69
CA SER A 14 4.28 13.44 -14.21
C SER A 14 2.88 13.61 -13.60
N GLU A 15 2.64 14.75 -12.95
CA GLU A 15 1.31 15.15 -12.51
C GLU A 15 0.48 15.60 -13.71
N GLU A 16 -0.24 14.67 -14.33
CA GLU A 16 -1.38 15.02 -15.19
C GLU A 16 -2.65 14.28 -14.78
N GLY A 17 -3.70 15.06 -14.49
CA GLY A 17 -5.10 14.66 -14.63
C GLY A 17 -5.73 13.99 -13.41
N GLU A 18 -6.27 14.81 -12.51
CA GLU A 18 -7.16 14.44 -11.41
C GLU A 18 -8.47 13.82 -11.98
N ARG A 19 -8.56 12.49 -11.96
CA ARG A 19 -9.84 11.77 -12.05
C ARG A 19 -9.84 10.66 -11.00
N ARG A 20 -10.40 11.00 -9.83
CA ARG A 20 -10.78 10.14 -8.69
C ARG A 20 -10.09 8.77 -8.69
N ARG A 21 -8.80 8.74 -8.35
CA ARG A 21 -8.04 7.49 -8.16
C ARG A 21 -8.20 7.05 -6.71
N GLY A 22 -8.83 5.90 -6.49
CA GLY A 22 -8.68 5.15 -5.23
C GLY A 22 -7.21 4.77 -4.98
N PRO A 23 -6.88 4.13 -3.85
CA PRO A 23 -5.50 3.82 -3.49
C PRO A 23 -4.76 3.13 -4.65
N GLN A 24 -3.68 3.75 -5.14
CA GLN A 24 -2.94 3.27 -6.30
C GLN A 24 -2.24 1.95 -5.92
N ARG A 25 -2.72 0.83 -6.45
CA ARG A 25 -2.00 -0.46 -6.42
C ARG A 25 -0.66 -0.29 -7.12
N ALA A 26 0.37 -0.98 -6.61
CA ALA A 26 1.57 -1.31 -7.36
C ALA A 26 1.12 -1.90 -8.71
N ARG A 27 1.41 -1.14 -9.77
CA ARG A 27 0.76 -1.27 -11.07
C ARG A 27 1.58 -2.12 -12.02
N TRP A 28 2.86 -2.32 -11.70
CA TRP A 28 3.81 -3.02 -12.56
C TRP A 28 4.56 -4.09 -11.78
N GLU A 29 4.95 -5.17 -12.45
CA GLU A 29 5.69 -6.30 -11.83
C GLU A 29 7.01 -5.84 -11.18
N MET A 30 7.59 -4.76 -11.72
CA MET A 30 8.79 -4.08 -11.21
C MET A 30 8.59 -3.33 -9.87
N ASP A 31 7.35 -3.15 -9.42
CA ASP A 31 7.03 -2.58 -8.10
C ASP A 31 7.11 -3.64 -6.98
N TYR A 32 7.23 -4.94 -7.34
CA TYR A 32 7.41 -6.06 -6.42
C TYR A 32 8.85 -6.59 -6.52
N GLY A 33 9.45 -7.03 -5.41
CA GLY A 33 10.84 -7.49 -5.38
C GLY A 33 11.56 -7.27 -4.06
N THR A 34 12.90 -7.34 -4.08
CA THR A 34 13.74 -7.18 -2.88
C THR A 34 14.25 -5.74 -2.77
N ILE A 35 13.93 -5.08 -1.65
CA ILE A 35 14.48 -3.77 -1.28
C ILE A 35 15.64 -3.98 -0.30
N MET A 36 16.73 -3.25 -0.52
CA MET A 36 17.88 -3.22 0.36
C MET A 36 18.10 -1.79 0.86
N CYS A 37 18.21 -1.63 2.18
CA CYS A 37 18.42 -0.34 2.83
C CYS A 37 19.73 -0.33 3.60
N TRP A 38 20.49 0.76 3.48
CA TRP A 38 21.69 1.02 4.27
C TRP A 38 21.45 2.24 5.15
N ALA A 39 21.70 2.11 6.45
CA ALA A 39 21.69 3.25 7.35
C ALA A 39 23.09 3.88 7.47
N GLU A 40 23.12 5.19 7.69
CA GLU A 40 24.35 5.93 7.99
C GLU A 40 24.10 6.83 9.20
N ASN A 41 25.05 6.85 10.14
CA ASN A 41 25.05 7.78 11.26
C ASN A 41 26.48 8.29 11.51
N HIS A 42 26.66 9.13 12.53
CA HIS A 42 27.97 9.73 12.87
C HIS A 42 29.05 8.71 13.27
N VAL A 43 28.68 7.48 13.60
CA VAL A 43 29.62 6.38 13.88
C VAL A 43 30.06 5.70 12.59
N GLY A 44 29.19 5.65 11.57
CA GLY A 44 29.53 5.20 10.23
C GLY A 44 28.34 4.65 9.45
N GLN A 45 28.64 4.08 8.28
CA GLN A 45 27.67 3.40 7.43
C GLN A 45 27.54 1.92 7.82
N GLN A 46 26.31 1.43 7.78
CA GLN A 46 26.01 0.02 7.95
C GLN A 46 26.71 -0.81 6.85
N LYS A 47 27.38 -1.91 7.22
CA LYS A 47 28.12 -2.77 6.28
C LYS A 47 27.18 -3.65 5.44
N ASP A 48 26.25 -4.34 6.11
CA ASP A 48 25.30 -5.25 5.47
C ASP A 48 23.91 -4.61 5.43
N PRO A 49 23.21 -4.56 4.27
CA PRO A 49 21.90 -3.92 4.20
C PRO A 49 20.82 -4.64 5.02
N CYS A 50 19.81 -3.88 5.42
CA CYS A 50 18.51 -4.45 5.78
C CYS A 50 17.79 -4.90 4.50
N VAL A 51 17.38 -6.16 4.44
CA VAL A 51 16.74 -6.77 3.26
C VAL A 51 15.24 -6.97 3.53
N PHE A 52 14.41 -6.44 2.63
CA PHE A 52 12.96 -6.56 2.68
C PHE A 52 12.42 -7.11 1.37
N HIS A 53 11.36 -7.91 1.44
CA HIS A 53 10.71 -8.48 0.26
C HIS A 53 9.31 -7.89 0.12
N LEU A 54 9.10 -7.11 -0.93
CA LEU A 54 7.78 -6.64 -1.35
C LEU A 54 7.09 -7.73 -2.14
N ILE A 55 6.03 -8.28 -1.57
CA ILE A 55 5.15 -9.25 -2.23
C ILE A 55 3.85 -8.57 -2.63
N ALA A 56 3.27 -9.03 -3.73
CA ALA A 56 1.95 -8.56 -4.13
C ALA A 56 0.91 -8.96 -3.08
N ALA A 57 0.16 -7.97 -2.59
CA ALA A 57 -1.02 -8.26 -1.81
C ALA A 57 -2.02 -8.99 -2.72
N GLY A 58 -2.47 -10.16 -2.27
CA GLY A 58 -3.53 -10.91 -2.94
C GLY A 58 -4.81 -10.09 -3.05
N LYS A 59 -5.77 -10.60 -3.83
CA LYS A 59 -7.14 -10.09 -3.73
C LYS A 59 -7.60 -10.28 -2.28
N PRO A 60 -8.16 -9.25 -1.61
CA PRO A 60 -8.75 -9.44 -0.29
C PRO A 60 -9.77 -10.57 -0.32
N GLU A 61 -9.89 -11.28 0.80
CA GLU A 61 -10.92 -12.30 0.95
C GLU A 61 -12.30 -11.66 0.84
N ILE A 62 -13.29 -12.46 0.44
CA ILE A 62 -14.67 -11.98 0.33
C ILE A 62 -15.18 -11.76 1.76
N PRO A 63 -15.69 -10.57 2.11
CA PRO A 63 -16.13 -10.31 3.45
C PRO A 63 -17.29 -11.24 3.83
N THR A 64 -17.33 -11.66 5.08
CA THR A 64 -18.28 -12.63 5.60
C THR A 64 -19.30 -11.98 6.53
N ASN A 65 -20.43 -12.66 6.73
CA ASN A 65 -21.45 -12.26 7.70
C ASN A 65 -21.97 -10.81 7.49
N CYS A 66 -22.28 -10.48 6.25
CA CYS A 66 -22.84 -9.17 5.89
C CYS A 66 -24.29 -9.04 6.36
N THR A 67 -24.61 -7.96 7.06
CA THR A 67 -25.94 -7.64 7.57
C THR A 67 -26.36 -6.22 7.16
N VAL A 68 -27.65 -6.07 6.85
CA VAL A 68 -28.24 -4.76 6.58
C VAL A 68 -28.51 -4.07 7.93
N VAL A 69 -27.92 -2.90 8.12
CA VAL A 69 -28.05 -2.15 9.38
C VAL A 69 -29.06 -1.00 9.28
N ASN A 70 -29.26 -0.44 8.09
CA ASN A 70 -30.23 0.63 7.87
C ASN A 70 -30.78 0.58 6.44
N GLN A 71 -32.11 0.54 6.31
CA GLN A 71 -32.79 0.50 5.02
C GLN A 71 -33.90 1.54 4.97
N THR A 72 -33.85 2.39 3.96
CA THR A 72 -34.89 3.34 3.60
C THR A 72 -35.36 3.08 2.17
N SER A 73 -36.33 3.86 1.69
CA SER A 73 -36.77 3.79 0.29
C SER A 73 -35.68 4.25 -0.70
N GLU A 74 -34.66 4.96 -0.23
CA GLU A 74 -33.62 5.57 -1.09
C GLU A 74 -32.21 5.09 -0.78
N SER A 75 -32.00 4.43 0.37
CA SER A 75 -30.67 4.01 0.81
C SER A 75 -30.65 2.66 1.52
N LEU A 76 -29.50 1.98 1.41
CA LEU A 76 -29.20 0.73 2.09
C LEU A 76 -27.78 0.82 2.67
N GLU A 77 -27.66 0.52 3.95
CA GLU A 77 -26.38 0.41 4.65
C GLU A 77 -26.11 -1.05 5.01
N VAL A 78 -24.93 -1.54 4.63
CA VAL A 78 -24.51 -2.92 4.83
C VAL A 78 -23.21 -2.92 5.64
N TYR A 79 -23.21 -3.66 6.74
CA TYR A 79 -22.03 -3.93 7.54
C TYR A 79 -21.56 -5.36 7.27
N CYS A 80 -20.26 -5.56 7.05
CA CYS A 80 -19.67 -6.88 6.87
C CYS A 80 -18.43 -7.04 7.77
N ILE A 81 -18.05 -8.28 8.04
CA ILE A 81 -16.83 -8.64 8.76
C ILE A 81 -15.80 -9.09 7.71
N GLU A 82 -14.51 -8.78 7.95
CA GLU A 82 -13.40 -9.35 7.17
C GLU A 82 -13.22 -10.85 7.46
#